data_AF-A0A0M0GLU8-F1
#
_entry.id   AF-A0A0M0GLU8-F1
#
_cell.length_a   1.000
_cell.length_b   1.000
_cell.length_c   1.000
_cell.angle_alpha   90.00
_cell.angle_beta   90.00
_cell.angle_gamma   90.00
#
_symmetry.space_group_name_H-M   'P 1'
#
loop_
_entity.id
_entity.type
_entity.pdbx_description
1 polymer ?
#
loop_
_entity_poly.entity_id
_entity_poly.type
_entity_poly.pdbx_seq_one_letter_code
_entity_poly.pdbx_strand_id
1 'polypeptide(L)' 'MNKSQRFLLSLLAIILSFALFVTGILFAEKMPFLIVLGILGLSGVYYFVFLIVKKSSKTEH' A
#
# COMPACT_ATOMS: atom_id res chain seq x y z
N MET A 1 1.97 20.27 -5.53
CA MET A 1 0.95 19.21 -5.35
C MET A 1 0.16 19.47 -4.08
N ASN A 2 -1.12 19.82 -4.23
CA ASN A 2 -2.02 20.22 -3.13
C ASN A 2 -2.19 19.09 -2.10
N LYS A 3 -2.44 19.46 -0.82
CA LYS A 3 -2.61 18.53 0.32
C LYS A 3 -3.63 17.43 0.00
N SER A 4 -4.75 17.81 -0.62
CA SER A 4 -5.82 16.90 -1.05
C SER A 4 -5.37 15.86 -2.08
N GLN A 5 -4.54 16.26 -3.05
CA GLN A 5 -4.06 15.35 -4.09
C GLN A 5 -3.09 14.30 -3.54
N ARG A 6 -2.27 14.65 -2.54
CA ARG A 6 -1.39 13.69 -1.85
C ARG A 6 -2.17 12.68 -1.03
N PHE A 7 -3.29 13.10 -0.42
CA PHE A 7 -4.19 12.23 0.31
C PHE A 7 -4.88 11.24 -0.63
N LEU A 8 -5.44 11.72 -1.74
CA LEU A 8 -6.06 10.87 -2.77
C LEU A 8 -5.07 9.87 -3.37
N LEU A 9 -3.84 10.30 -3.66
CA LEU A 9 -2.77 9.40 -4.13
C LEU A 9 -2.40 8.32 -3.11
N SER A 10 -2.36 8.68 -1.83
CA SER A 10 -2.06 7.72 -0.75
C SER A 10 -3.20 6.71 -0.59
N LEU A 11 -4.45 7.18 -0.66
CA LEU A 11 -5.62 6.33 -0.60
C LEU A 11 -5.65 5.35 -1.79
N LEU A 12 -5.38 5.85 -3.00
CA LEU A 12 -5.29 5.04 -4.21
C LEU A 12 -4.18 4.00 -4.10
N ALA A 13 -3.01 4.37 -3.59
CA ALA A 13 -1.87 3.46 -3.40
C ALA A 13 -2.18 2.34 -2.40
N ILE A 14 -2.90 2.65 -1.31
CA ILE A 14 -3.34 1.65 -0.33
C ILE A 14 -4.33 0.68 -0.97
N ILE A 15 -5.35 1.20 -1.67
CA ILE A 15 -6.37 0.38 -2.34
C ILE A 15 -5.72 -0.52 -3.40
N LEU A 16 -4.81 0.02 -4.21
CA LEU A 16 -4.11 -0.72 -5.26
C LEU A 16 -3.20 -1.81 -4.67
N SER A 17 -2.48 -1.51 -3.58
CA SER A 17 -1.63 -2.50 -2.91
C SER A 17 -2.45 -3.59 -2.21
N PHE A 18 -3.62 -3.24 -1.66
CA PHE A 18 -4.54 -4.22 -1.07
C PHE A 18 -5.13 -5.14 -2.14
N ALA A 19 -5.52 -4.58 -3.29
CA ALA A 19 -5.97 -5.37 -4.43
C ALA A 19 -4.87 -6.35 -4.90
N LEU A 20 -3.63 -5.87 -5.07
CA LEU A 20 -2.48 -6.71 -5.43
C LEU A 20 -2.21 -7.81 -4.39
N PHE A 21 -2.35 -7.51 -3.09
CA PHE A 21 -2.23 -8.51 -2.04
C PHE A 21 -3.31 -9.60 -2.15
N VAL A 22 -4.58 -9.21 -2.28
CA VAL A 22 -5.70 -10.14 -2.40
C VAL A 22 -5.55 -11.00 -3.65
N THR A 23 -5.21 -10.40 -4.80
CA THR A 23 -4.99 -11.15 -6.05
C THR A 23 -3.79 -12.08 -5.95
N GLY A 24 -2.69 -11.64 -5.31
CA GLY A 24 -1.49 -12.46 -5.11
C GLY A 24 -1.73 -13.69 -4.23
N ILE A 25 -2.50 -13.54 -3.16
CA ILE A 25 -2.90 -14.66 -2.28
C ILE A 25 -3.93 -15.56 -2.96
N LEU A 26 -4.90 -15.00 -3.69
CA LEU A 26 -5.95 -15.80 -4.34
C LEU A 26 -5.37 -16.70 -5.45
N PHE A 27 -4.37 -16.22 -6.19
CA PHE A 27 -3.68 -17.01 -7.22
C PHE A 27 -2.46 -17.78 -6.69
N ALA A 28 -2.11 -17.63 -5.42
CA ALA A 28 -1.01 -18.36 -4.78
C ALA A 28 -1.16 -19.88 -4.91
N GLU A 29 -2.41 -20.36 -4.85
CA GLU A 29 -2.73 -21.78 -4.96
C GLU A 29 -2.37 -22.34 -6.36
N LYS A 30 -2.51 -21.52 -7.40
CA LYS A 30 -2.26 -21.92 -8.80
C LYS A 30 -0.82 -21.64 -9.24
N MET A 31 -0.23 -20.57 -8.73
CA MET A 31 1.14 -20.16 -9.04
C MET A 31 1.83 -19.65 -7.77
N PRO A 32 2.69 -20.47 -7.13
CA PRO A 32 3.30 -20.12 -5.85
C PRO A 32 4.21 -18.88 -5.91
N PHE A 33 4.71 -18.50 -7.08
CA PHE A 33 5.48 -17.26 -7.27
C PHE A 33 4.65 -15.98 -7.02
N LEU A 34 3.31 -16.04 -7.16
CA LEU A 34 2.45 -14.86 -6.92
C LEU A 34 2.33 -14.50 -5.44
N ILE A 35 2.71 -15.39 -4.52
CA ILE A 35 2.87 -15.07 -3.09
C ILE A 35 3.88 -13.94 -2.91
N VAL A 36 4.99 -13.97 -3.65
CA VAL A 36 6.02 -12.93 -3.58
C VAL A 36 5.44 -11.58 -3.98
N LEU A 37 4.56 -11.56 -4.98
CA LEU A 37 3.84 -10.36 -5.41
C LEU A 37 2.89 -9.85 -4.32
N GLY A 38 2.21 -10.76 -3.61
CA GLY A 38 1.36 -10.42 -2.47
C GLY A 38 2.15 -9.81 -1.30
N ILE A 39 3.30 -10.39 -0.96
CA ILE A 39 4.19 -9.87 0.10
C ILE A 39 4.73 -8.49 -0.29
N LEU A 40 5.10 -8.30 -1.56
CA LEU A 40 5.49 -6.99 -2.10
C LEU A 40 4.36 -5.96 -1.97
N GLY A 41 3.12 -6.33 -2.27
CA GLY A 41 1.93 -5.49 -2.06
C GLY A 41 1.77 -5.08 -0.59
N LEU A 42 1.89 -6.03 0.34
CA LEU A 42 1.82 -5.77 1.79
C LEU A 42 2.93 -4.83 2.28
N SER A 43 4.17 -5.04 1.82
CA SER A 43 5.30 -4.16 2.13
C SER A 43 5.07 -2.74 1.60
N GLY A 44 4.45 -2.62 0.42
CA GLY A 44 4.03 -1.34 -0.14
C GLY A 44 3.00 -0.62 0.74
N VAL A 45 1.95 -1.31 1.19
CA VAL A 45 0.96 -0.74 2.13
C VAL A 45 1.66 -0.22 3.39
N TYR A 46 2.52 -1.03 4.00
CA TYR A 46 3.21 -0.66 5.23
C TYR A 46 4.05 0.61 5.06
N TYR A 47 4.82 0.71 3.97
CA TYR A 47 5.64 1.89 3.69
C TYR A 47 4.79 3.15 3.47
N PHE A 48 3.69 3.05 2.70
CA PHE A 48 2.80 4.17 2.46
C PHE A 48 2.09 4.63 3.74
N VAL A 49 1.57 3.70 4.55
CA VAL A 49 0.95 4.02 5.84
C VAL A 49 1.96 4.68 6.78
N PHE A 50 3.19 4.15 6.86
CA PHE A 50 4.26 4.74 7.66
C PHE A 50 4.61 6.16 7.22
N LEU A 51 4.66 6.41 5.90
CA LEU A 51 4.92 7.73 5.34
C LEU A 51 3.81 8.73 5.70
N ILE A 52 2.55 8.30 5.68
CA ILE A 52 1.38 9.11 6.06
C ILE A 52 1.45 9.46 7.54
N VAL A 53 1.64 8.46 8.41
CA VAL A 53 1.72 8.64 9.88
C VAL A 53 2.88 9.57 10.24
N LYS A 54 4.08 9.33 9.69
CA LYS A 54 5.25 10.18 9.92
C LYS A 54 5.04 11.63 9.47
N LYS A 55 4.31 11.84 8.37
CA LYS A 55 3.94 13.20 7.93
C LYS A 55 2.90 13.87 8.82
N SER A 56 1.94 13.09 9.32
CA SER A 56 0.92 13.58 10.26
C SER A 56 1.58 14.06 11.55
N SER A 57 2.51 13.28 12.10
CA SER A 57 3.25 13.63 13.32
C SER A 57 4.13 14.88 13.18
N LYS A 58 4.64 15.17 11.97
CA LYS A 58 5.47 16.37 11.72
C LYS A 58 4.65 17.66 11.56
N THR A 59 3.33 17.61 11.66
CA THR A 59 2.44 18.79 11.57
C THR A 59 2.08 19.36 12.95
N GLU A 60 2.57 18.77 14.05
CA GLU A 60 2.31 19.22 15.43
C GLU A 60 3.49 19.93 16.12
N HIS A 61 4.50 20.41 15.37
CA HIS A 61 5.56 21.27 15.90
C HIS A 61 5.73 22.53 15.06
#